data_AF-A0A812YSL6-F1
#
_entry.id   AF-A0A812YSL6-F1
#
_cell.length_a   1.000
_cell.length_b   1.000
_cell.length_c   1.000
_cell.angle_alpha   90.00
_cell.angle_beta   90.00
_cell.angle_gamma   90.00
#
_symmetry.space_group_name_H-M   'P 1'
#
loop_
_entity.id
_entity.type
_entity.pdbx_description
1 polymer ?
#
loop_
_entity_poly.entity_id
_entity_poly.type
_entity_poly.pdbx_seq_one_letter_code
_entity_poly.pdbx_strand_id
1 'polypeptide(L)'
;VAYGEPTFQGSIRKLRADVADELKFLTGLGPLAAAVQAPVFERFGLPRGQRGVILMKLAIRQISTWNPDVKNLAGDLREMLCLPREEEDITSTIRKAEDGLMELEKQISKAPLDVRGPLAEALLLPYKASPLEIAKAVPRLHKRAEELAEHHLARGRESIVGEGKLLPSEEAHGASDEQLKSKLLDLFERYLQKMLSRVITPLDTFTKPPEAFGCSWARQLVSHRAVTELWGPRIARQIPGEDWLGLGVGVTVLDNTVDKDLVATAHLELAALEEAGQVTPSKDPCNVGARSVWLHFESPEETLQAPPALRSLCQQLLGLPDALLRAAAACSPNEAVAAPRLRVHPHIMAASYRRGAEYHCHKDSYSGTDNQRMVTVLLYLNDDWRPGDGGELRVYGDRLDEEAAQAPEGLRKEAASMPDMDRFVDIAPLSGRIVMFRSRDVWHAVREPREQRWAMTLWVMAD
;
A
#
# COMPACT_ATOMS: atom_id res chain seq x y z
N VAL A 1 2.41 -41.67 -40.82
CA VAL A 1 2.41 -41.68 -42.30
C VAL A 1 1.68 -40.49 -42.86
N ALA A 2 0.34 -40.37 -42.71
CA ALA A 2 -0.42 -39.28 -43.34
C ALA A 2 -0.01 -37.86 -42.92
N TYR A 3 0.28 -37.63 -41.63
CA TYR A 3 0.83 -36.33 -41.18
C TYR A 3 2.28 -36.09 -41.57
N GLY A 4 3.02 -37.12 -42.02
CA GLY A 4 4.39 -36.97 -42.51
C GLY A 4 4.48 -36.60 -44.00
N GLU A 5 3.36 -36.55 -44.71
CA GLU A 5 3.35 -36.25 -46.15
C GLU A 5 3.91 -34.84 -46.43
N PRO A 6 4.88 -34.69 -47.37
CA PRO A 6 5.55 -33.41 -47.62
C PRO A 6 4.60 -32.27 -48.00
N THR A 7 3.54 -32.58 -48.74
CA THR A 7 2.53 -31.61 -49.18
C THR A 7 1.70 -31.08 -48.00
N PHE A 8 1.33 -31.96 -47.07
CA PHE A 8 0.63 -31.58 -45.85
C PHE A 8 1.54 -30.77 -44.93
N GLN A 9 2.76 -31.24 -44.68
CA GLN A 9 3.75 -30.53 -43.88
C GLN A 9 4.07 -29.14 -44.43
N GLY A 10 4.15 -28.99 -45.76
CA GLY A 10 4.28 -27.69 -46.43
C GLY A 10 3.10 -26.75 -46.14
N SER A 11 1.87 -27.27 -46.13
CA SER A 11 0.66 -26.50 -45.83
C SER A 11 0.62 -26.01 -44.38
N ILE A 12 1.06 -26.84 -43.43
CA ILE A 12 1.15 -26.49 -42.00
C ILE A 12 2.18 -25.40 -41.76
N ARG A 13 3.39 -25.54 -42.32
CA ARG A 13 4.45 -24.53 -42.18
C ARG A 13 4.05 -23.19 -42.78
N LYS A 14 3.37 -23.22 -43.94
CA LYS A 14 2.82 -22.01 -44.55
C LYS A 14 1.79 -21.34 -43.62
N LEU A 15 0.83 -22.10 -43.10
CA LEU A 15 -0.16 -21.57 -42.16
C LEU A 15 0.48 -20.96 -40.91
N ARG A 16 1.54 -21.59 -40.37
CA ARG A 16 2.27 -21.07 -39.21
C ARG A 16 3.04 -19.78 -39.52
N ALA A 17 3.60 -19.66 -40.73
CA ALA A 17 4.28 -18.45 -41.17
C ALA A 17 3.31 -17.28 -41.41
N ASP A 18 2.11 -17.58 -41.90
CA ASP A 18 1.10 -16.56 -42.26
C ASP A 18 0.32 -16.03 -41.03
N VAL A 19 0.36 -16.71 -39.89
CA VAL A 19 -0.46 -16.39 -38.72
C VAL A 19 0.36 -16.37 -37.42
N ALA A 20 0.58 -15.18 -36.88
CA ALA A 20 1.28 -14.99 -35.60
C ALA A 20 0.39 -15.24 -34.36
N ASP A 21 -0.93 -15.11 -34.51
CA ASP A 21 -1.90 -15.33 -33.43
C ASP A 21 -2.24 -16.81 -33.26
N GLU A 22 -2.03 -17.35 -32.05
CA GLU A 22 -2.18 -18.79 -31.77
C GLU A 22 -3.63 -19.27 -32.00
N LEU A 23 -4.63 -18.45 -31.69
CA LEU A 23 -6.04 -18.81 -31.86
C LEU A 23 -6.45 -18.90 -33.33
N LYS A 24 -5.99 -17.96 -34.16
CA LYS A 24 -6.18 -17.99 -35.61
C LYS A 24 -5.42 -19.16 -36.24
N PHE A 25 -4.22 -19.48 -35.74
CA PHE A 25 -3.46 -20.65 -36.20
C PHE A 25 -4.24 -21.95 -35.94
N LEU A 26 -4.72 -22.16 -34.71
CA LEU A 26 -5.53 -23.32 -34.34
C LEU A 26 -6.83 -23.43 -35.14
N THR A 27 -7.45 -22.30 -35.47
CA THR A 27 -8.68 -22.26 -36.28
C THR A 27 -8.40 -22.68 -37.73
N GLY A 28 -7.29 -22.23 -38.32
CA GLY A 28 -6.87 -22.62 -39.67
C GLY A 28 -6.35 -24.06 -39.76
N LEU A 29 -5.84 -24.60 -38.66
CA LEU A 29 -5.29 -25.96 -38.58
C LEU A 29 -6.39 -27.04 -38.68
N GLY A 30 -7.58 -26.76 -38.12
CA GLY A 30 -8.70 -27.71 -38.05
C GLY A 30 -9.12 -28.30 -39.40
N PRO A 31 -9.39 -27.48 -40.44
CA PRO A 31 -9.73 -27.96 -41.78
C PRO A 31 -8.63 -28.80 -42.44
N LEU A 32 -7.35 -28.42 -42.27
CA LEU A 32 -6.22 -29.17 -42.82
C LEU A 32 -6.10 -30.55 -42.17
N ALA A 33 -6.20 -30.61 -40.83
CA ALA A 33 -6.20 -31.86 -40.09
C ALA A 33 -7.40 -32.75 -40.46
N ALA A 34 -8.59 -32.16 -40.61
CA ALA A 34 -9.80 -32.89 -40.99
C ALA A 34 -9.69 -33.57 -42.35
N ALA A 35 -9.05 -32.92 -43.33
CA ALA A 35 -8.82 -33.50 -44.66
C ALA A 35 -7.93 -34.74 -44.60
N VAL A 36 -6.85 -34.68 -43.81
CA VAL A 36 -5.92 -35.82 -43.64
C VAL A 36 -6.55 -36.95 -42.83
N GLN A 37 -7.41 -36.62 -41.86
CA GLN A 37 -8.06 -37.58 -41.00
C GLN A 37 -9.32 -38.23 -41.62
N ALA A 38 -9.80 -37.74 -42.77
CA ALA A 38 -11.03 -38.22 -43.40
C ALA A 38 -11.10 -39.76 -43.58
N PRO A 39 -10.04 -40.47 -44.02
CA PRO A 39 -10.08 -41.93 -44.13
C PRO A 39 -10.25 -42.64 -42.77
N VAL A 40 -9.74 -42.04 -41.70
CA VAL A 40 -9.88 -42.55 -40.33
C VAL A 40 -11.30 -42.31 -39.84
N PHE A 41 -11.88 -41.13 -40.13
CA PHE A 41 -13.27 -40.85 -39.79
C PHE A 41 -14.22 -41.86 -40.42
N GLU A 42 -14.03 -42.17 -41.70
CA GLU A 42 -14.85 -43.16 -42.41
C GLU A 42 -14.68 -44.57 -41.83
N ARG A 43 -13.44 -44.98 -41.55
CA ARG A 43 -13.14 -46.31 -41.00
C ARG A 43 -13.80 -46.54 -39.63
N PHE A 44 -13.87 -45.51 -38.79
CA PHE A 44 -14.36 -45.62 -37.41
C PHE A 44 -15.74 -44.97 -37.18
N GLY A 45 -16.43 -44.55 -38.24
CA GLY A 45 -17.76 -43.94 -38.14
C GLY A 45 -17.79 -42.59 -37.41
N LEU A 46 -16.70 -41.82 -37.45
CA LEU A 46 -16.64 -40.48 -36.84
C LEU A 46 -17.27 -39.42 -37.77
N PRO A 47 -17.85 -38.34 -37.22
CA PRO A 47 -18.36 -37.22 -38.02
C PRO A 47 -17.26 -36.59 -38.88
N ARG A 48 -17.57 -36.17 -40.12
CA ARG A 48 -16.63 -35.44 -40.99
C ARG A 48 -16.35 -34.03 -40.46
N GLY A 49 -15.23 -33.45 -40.91
CA GLY A 49 -14.85 -32.08 -40.59
C GLY A 49 -14.33 -31.88 -39.17
N GLN A 50 -14.43 -30.66 -38.64
CA GLN A 50 -13.86 -30.26 -37.36
C GLN A 50 -14.40 -31.07 -36.17
N ARG A 51 -15.66 -31.52 -36.24
CA ARG A 51 -16.26 -32.36 -35.19
C ARG A 51 -15.59 -33.72 -35.07
N GLY A 52 -15.16 -34.33 -36.18
CA GLY A 52 -14.37 -35.56 -36.19
C GLY A 52 -13.00 -35.37 -35.57
N VAL A 53 -12.33 -34.26 -35.92
CA VAL A 53 -11.02 -33.89 -35.37
C VAL A 53 -11.07 -33.77 -33.85
N ILE A 54 -12.09 -33.08 -33.32
CA ILE A 54 -12.27 -32.89 -31.86
C ILE A 54 -12.49 -34.23 -31.16
N LEU A 55 -13.37 -35.09 -31.68
CA LEU A 55 -13.66 -36.40 -31.08
C LEU A 55 -12.43 -37.31 -31.08
N MET A 56 -11.67 -37.32 -32.18
CA MET A 56 -10.43 -38.08 -32.27
C MET A 56 -9.39 -37.57 -31.27
N LYS A 57 -9.26 -36.24 -31.14
CA LYS A 57 -8.38 -35.61 -30.15
C LYS A 57 -8.75 -36.02 -28.72
N LEU A 58 -10.04 -35.96 -28.36
CA LEU A 58 -10.51 -36.36 -27.03
C LEU A 58 -10.25 -37.84 -26.74
N ALA A 59 -10.50 -38.72 -27.71
CA ALA A 59 -10.23 -40.15 -27.57
C ALA A 59 -8.74 -40.45 -27.35
N ILE A 60 -7.86 -39.82 -28.16
CA ILE A 60 -6.41 -39.95 -28.00
C ILE A 60 -5.98 -39.44 -26.62
N ARG A 61 -6.45 -38.26 -26.22
CA ARG A 61 -6.14 -37.67 -24.90
C ARG A 61 -6.53 -38.61 -23.76
N GLN A 62 -7.70 -39.25 -23.83
CA GLN A 62 -8.14 -40.20 -22.81
C GLN A 62 -7.23 -41.43 -22.74
N ILE A 63 -6.84 -42.01 -23.88
CA ILE A 63 -5.96 -43.18 -23.93
C ILE A 63 -4.54 -42.84 -23.44
N SER A 64 -4.03 -41.64 -23.79
CA SER A 64 -2.72 -41.16 -23.35
C SER A 64 -2.58 -41.03 -21.83
N THR A 65 -3.68 -41.05 -21.05
CA THR A 65 -3.60 -41.02 -19.58
C THR A 65 -3.08 -42.33 -18.98
N TRP A 66 -3.22 -43.46 -19.68
CA TRP A 66 -2.82 -44.79 -19.18
C TRP A 66 -1.95 -45.59 -20.17
N ASN A 67 -1.75 -45.11 -21.40
CA ASN A 67 -0.87 -45.75 -22.39
C ASN A 67 0.30 -44.82 -22.79
N PRO A 68 1.54 -45.08 -22.31
CA PRO A 68 2.72 -44.27 -22.63
C PRO A 68 3.09 -44.22 -24.11
N ASP A 69 2.88 -45.30 -24.86
CA ASP A 69 3.21 -45.35 -26.29
C ASP A 69 2.29 -44.45 -27.10
N VAL A 70 0.99 -44.47 -26.79
CA VAL A 70 0.01 -43.56 -27.40
C VAL A 70 0.30 -42.12 -27.00
N LYS A 71 0.73 -41.86 -25.76
CA LYS A 71 1.15 -40.52 -25.31
C LYS A 71 2.35 -40.01 -26.11
N ASN A 72 3.37 -40.84 -26.33
CA ASN A 72 4.55 -40.47 -27.13
C ASN A 72 4.19 -40.17 -28.59
N LEU A 73 3.41 -41.06 -29.21
CA LEU A 73 2.93 -40.85 -30.58
C LEU A 73 2.07 -39.58 -30.70
N ALA A 74 1.20 -39.30 -29.72
CA ALA A 74 0.41 -38.07 -29.70
C ALA A 74 1.31 -36.82 -29.63
N GLY A 75 2.39 -36.87 -28.83
CA GLY A 75 3.40 -35.82 -28.77
C GLY A 75 4.11 -35.59 -30.11
N ASP A 76 4.56 -36.67 -30.77
CA ASP A 76 5.20 -36.59 -32.09
C ASP A 76 4.27 -35.95 -33.12
N LEU A 77 2.97 -36.32 -33.09
CA LEU A 77 1.98 -35.74 -34.00
C LEU A 77 1.73 -34.26 -33.72
N ARG A 78 1.79 -33.81 -32.46
CA ARG A 78 1.65 -32.39 -32.11
C ARG A 78 2.82 -31.58 -32.68
N GLU A 79 4.04 -32.07 -32.57
CA GLU A 79 5.22 -31.43 -33.15
C GLU A 79 5.13 -31.34 -34.68
N MET A 80 4.65 -32.40 -35.34
CA MET A 80 4.36 -32.38 -36.78
C MET A 80 3.31 -31.35 -37.19
N LEU A 81 2.45 -30.91 -36.26
CA LEU A 81 1.44 -29.87 -36.50
C LEU A 81 1.94 -28.47 -36.08
N CYS A 82 3.24 -28.33 -35.79
CA CYS A 82 3.83 -27.11 -35.23
C CYS A 82 3.20 -26.67 -33.90
N LEU A 83 2.76 -27.63 -33.08
CA LEU A 83 2.27 -27.41 -31.72
C LEU A 83 3.31 -27.89 -30.71
N PRO A 84 3.31 -27.35 -29.46
CA PRO A 84 4.12 -27.90 -28.38
C PRO A 84 3.83 -29.40 -28.18
N ARG A 85 4.88 -30.19 -27.96
CA ARG A 85 4.80 -31.65 -27.77
C ARG A 85 3.81 -32.05 -26.68
N GLU A 86 3.85 -31.34 -25.56
CA GLU A 86 2.88 -31.51 -24.48
C GLU A 86 1.70 -30.54 -24.67
N GLU A 87 0.49 -31.04 -24.44
CA GLU A 87 -0.70 -30.20 -24.36
C GLU A 87 -0.79 -29.60 -22.95
N GLU A 88 -1.00 -28.29 -22.84
CA GLU A 88 -1.27 -27.67 -21.55
C GLU A 88 -2.46 -28.37 -20.89
N ASP A 89 -2.23 -28.91 -19.69
CA ASP A 89 -3.27 -29.59 -18.96
C ASP A 89 -4.27 -28.55 -18.42
N ILE A 90 -5.30 -28.28 -19.21
CA ILE A 90 -6.42 -27.39 -18.87
C ILE A 90 -7.04 -27.80 -17.52
N THR A 91 -7.06 -29.10 -17.19
CA THR A 91 -7.58 -29.58 -15.89
C THR A 91 -6.68 -29.14 -14.74
N SER A 92 -5.35 -29.25 -14.90
CA SER A 92 -4.40 -28.71 -13.93
C SER A 92 -4.48 -27.19 -13.82
N THR A 93 -4.79 -26.50 -14.92
CA THR A 93 -4.92 -25.04 -14.97
C THR A 93 -6.17 -24.57 -14.24
N ILE A 94 -7.31 -25.26 -14.46
CA ILE A 94 -8.56 -25.03 -13.72
C ILE A 94 -8.35 -25.29 -12.24
N ARG A 95 -7.75 -26.42 -11.87
CA ARG A 95 -7.46 -26.74 -10.45
C ARG A 95 -6.58 -25.68 -9.80
N LYS A 96 -5.50 -25.24 -10.47
CA LYS A 96 -4.64 -24.15 -9.97
C LYS A 96 -5.41 -22.84 -9.79
N ALA A 97 -6.34 -22.52 -10.70
CA ALA A 97 -7.18 -21.34 -10.58
C ALA A 97 -8.19 -21.46 -9.42
N GLU A 98 -8.78 -22.63 -9.21
CA GLU A 98 -9.65 -22.94 -8.07
C GLU A 98 -8.88 -22.84 -6.74
N ASP A 99 -7.70 -23.47 -6.67
CA ASP A 99 -6.81 -23.41 -5.49
C ASP A 99 -6.40 -21.96 -5.19
N GLY A 100 -6.04 -21.19 -6.23
CA GLY A 100 -5.69 -19.77 -6.09
C GLY A 100 -6.87 -18.92 -5.62
N LEU A 101 -8.09 -19.19 -6.11
CA LEU A 101 -9.30 -18.51 -5.66
C LEU A 101 -9.62 -18.83 -4.20
N MET A 102 -9.49 -20.10 -3.79
CA MET A 102 -9.70 -20.52 -2.41
C MET A 102 -8.71 -19.88 -1.44
N GLU A 103 -7.42 -19.81 -1.80
CA GLU A 103 -6.41 -19.15 -0.98
C GLU A 103 -6.67 -17.64 -0.89
N LEU A 104 -7.04 -16.99 -2.00
CA LEU A 104 -7.37 -15.57 -2.01
C LEU A 104 -8.61 -15.26 -1.16
N GLU A 105 -9.67 -16.08 -1.27
CA GLU A 105 -10.86 -15.98 -0.41
C GLU A 105 -10.49 -16.09 1.07
N LYS A 106 -9.62 -17.05 1.42
CA LYS A 106 -9.13 -17.27 2.77
C LYS A 106 -8.30 -16.09 3.28
N GLN A 107 -7.50 -15.44 2.43
CA GLN A 107 -6.75 -14.25 2.79
C GLN A 107 -7.68 -13.07 3.05
N ILE A 108 -8.62 -12.81 2.13
CA ILE A 108 -9.59 -11.72 2.24
C ILE A 108 -10.50 -11.89 3.46
N SER A 109 -10.84 -13.12 3.85
CA SER A 109 -11.72 -13.39 5.00
C SER A 109 -11.08 -13.04 6.35
N LYS A 110 -9.75 -12.94 6.43
CA LYS A 110 -9.03 -12.50 7.63
C LYS A 110 -9.10 -10.98 7.82
N ALA A 111 -9.29 -10.21 6.75
CA ALA A 111 -9.38 -8.77 6.84
C ALA A 111 -10.74 -8.33 7.43
N PRO A 112 -10.74 -7.38 8.38
CA PRO A 112 -11.97 -6.84 8.92
C PRO A 112 -12.73 -6.05 7.83
N LEU A 113 -14.04 -5.87 8.04
CA LEU A 113 -14.94 -5.31 7.02
C LEU A 113 -14.56 -3.88 6.61
N ASP A 114 -14.06 -3.08 7.53
CA ASP A 114 -13.55 -1.74 7.30
C ASP A 114 -12.29 -1.70 6.42
N VAL A 115 -11.48 -2.76 6.42
CA VAL A 115 -10.31 -2.89 5.54
C VAL A 115 -10.70 -3.42 4.16
N ARG A 116 -11.56 -4.45 4.08
CA ARG A 116 -11.94 -5.06 2.78
C ARG A 116 -13.12 -4.41 2.06
N GLY A 117 -13.99 -3.69 2.77
CA GLY A 117 -15.14 -2.99 2.21
C GLY A 117 -14.79 -1.91 1.18
N PRO A 118 -13.77 -1.06 1.42
CA PRO A 118 -13.28 -0.10 0.43
C PRO A 118 -12.79 -0.78 -0.86
N LEU A 119 -12.10 -1.93 -0.76
CA LEU A 119 -11.69 -2.70 -1.93
C LEU A 119 -12.92 -3.24 -2.69
N ALA A 120 -13.95 -3.68 -1.96
CA ALA A 120 -15.21 -4.12 -2.57
C ALA A 120 -15.86 -2.99 -3.38
N GLU A 121 -15.99 -1.80 -2.80
CA GLU A 121 -16.53 -0.62 -3.51
C GLU A 121 -15.69 -0.22 -4.72
N ALA A 122 -14.36 -0.23 -4.58
CA ALA A 122 -13.44 0.06 -5.68
C ALA A 122 -13.62 -0.94 -6.85
N LEU A 123 -13.99 -2.18 -6.54
CA LEU A 123 -14.33 -3.25 -7.48
C LEU A 123 -15.82 -3.24 -7.92
N LEU A 124 -16.58 -2.18 -7.61
CA LEU A 124 -18.01 -2.05 -7.90
C LEU A 124 -18.90 -3.12 -7.26
N LEU A 125 -18.48 -3.65 -6.12
CA LEU A 125 -19.27 -4.54 -5.28
C LEU A 125 -19.90 -3.76 -4.12
N PRO A 126 -20.96 -4.26 -3.48
CA PRO A 126 -21.45 -3.69 -2.23
C PRO A 126 -20.34 -3.66 -1.18
N TYR A 127 -20.30 -2.62 -0.34
CA TYR A 127 -19.32 -2.51 0.77
C TYR A 127 -19.26 -3.78 1.65
N LYS A 128 -20.39 -4.47 1.82
CA LYS A 128 -20.52 -5.71 2.60
C LYS A 128 -20.32 -7.00 1.79
N ALA A 129 -19.73 -6.93 0.60
CA ALA A 129 -19.48 -8.10 -0.23
C ALA A 129 -18.73 -9.20 0.54
N SER A 130 -19.08 -10.45 0.23
CA SER A 130 -18.42 -11.62 0.79
C SER A 130 -16.96 -11.71 0.31
N PRO A 131 -16.05 -12.35 1.08
CA PRO A 131 -14.68 -12.58 0.64
C PRO A 131 -14.59 -13.27 -0.74
N LEU A 132 -15.50 -14.20 -1.02
CA LEU A 132 -15.57 -14.91 -2.30
C LEU A 132 -15.94 -13.99 -3.47
N GLU A 133 -16.90 -13.07 -3.28
CA GLU A 133 -17.27 -12.09 -4.32
C GLU A 133 -16.09 -11.17 -4.64
N ILE A 134 -15.38 -10.69 -3.61
CA ILE A 134 -14.18 -9.87 -3.77
C ILE A 134 -13.08 -10.68 -4.50
N ALA A 135 -12.80 -11.90 -4.06
CA ALA A 135 -11.78 -12.78 -4.66
C ALA A 135 -12.04 -13.04 -6.15
N LYS A 136 -13.31 -13.25 -6.54
CA LYS A 136 -13.71 -13.42 -7.94
C LYS A 136 -13.56 -12.14 -8.79
N ALA A 137 -13.58 -10.97 -8.17
CA ALA A 137 -13.42 -9.68 -8.85
C ALA A 137 -11.95 -9.26 -8.99
N VAL A 138 -11.05 -9.73 -8.12
CA VAL A 138 -9.60 -9.41 -8.14
C VAL A 138 -8.92 -9.61 -9.52
N PRO A 139 -9.18 -10.67 -10.29
CA PRO A 139 -8.60 -10.82 -11.63
C PRO A 139 -8.95 -9.68 -12.61
N ARG A 140 -9.94 -8.85 -12.30
CA ARG A 140 -10.37 -7.70 -13.12
C ARG A 140 -9.75 -6.37 -12.67
N LEU A 141 -8.81 -6.37 -11.73
CA LEU A 141 -8.20 -5.14 -11.19
C LEU A 141 -7.62 -4.23 -12.28
N HIS A 142 -6.89 -4.80 -13.25
CA HIS A 142 -6.31 -4.04 -14.35
C HIS A 142 -7.40 -3.33 -15.18
N LYS A 143 -8.42 -4.08 -15.61
CA LYS A 143 -9.57 -3.53 -16.32
C LYS A 143 -10.28 -2.46 -15.50
N ARG A 144 -10.37 -2.64 -14.18
CA ARG A 144 -10.97 -1.64 -13.29
C ARG A 144 -10.14 -0.35 -13.23
N ALA A 145 -8.81 -0.45 -13.25
CA ALA A 145 -7.92 0.69 -13.34
C ALA A 145 -8.08 1.44 -14.68
N GLU A 146 -8.24 0.71 -15.79
CA GLU A 146 -8.55 1.31 -17.10
C GLU A 146 -9.86 2.12 -17.07
N GLU A 147 -10.93 1.54 -16.52
CA GLU A 147 -12.23 2.22 -16.38
C GLU A 147 -12.13 3.50 -15.51
N LEU A 148 -11.34 3.48 -14.44
CA LEU A 148 -11.09 4.65 -13.59
C LEU A 148 -10.31 5.73 -14.35
N ALA A 149 -9.25 5.34 -15.08
CA ALA A 149 -8.45 6.26 -15.88
C ALA A 149 -9.31 6.94 -16.97
N GLU A 150 -10.14 6.17 -17.68
CA GLU A 150 -11.07 6.71 -18.68
C GLU A 150 -12.11 7.65 -18.07
N HIS A 151 -12.70 7.26 -16.93
CA HIS A 151 -13.67 8.09 -16.23
C HIS A 151 -13.10 9.44 -15.80
N HIS A 152 -11.88 9.45 -15.27
CA HIS A 152 -11.22 10.68 -14.84
C HIS A 152 -10.77 11.54 -16.03
N LEU A 153 -10.27 10.94 -17.10
CA LEU A 153 -9.89 11.67 -18.31
C LEU A 153 -11.11 12.34 -18.98
N ALA A 154 -12.27 11.67 -18.97
CA ALA A 154 -13.51 12.21 -19.52
C ALA A 154 -14.04 13.47 -18.80
N ARG A 155 -13.57 13.74 -17.58
CA ARG A 155 -13.92 14.95 -16.81
C ARG A 155 -13.13 16.19 -17.24
N GLY A 156 -12.21 16.07 -18.20
CA GLY A 156 -11.42 17.17 -18.73
C GLY A 156 -10.08 17.35 -18.01
N ARG A 157 -9.09 17.88 -18.73
CA ARG A 157 -7.68 17.97 -18.28
C ARG A 157 -7.53 18.80 -17.02
N GLU A 158 -8.26 19.90 -16.93
CA GLU A 158 -8.34 20.79 -15.77
C GLU A 158 -8.83 20.13 -14.48
N SER A 159 -9.54 19.00 -14.59
CA SER A 159 -10.01 18.26 -13.42
C SER A 159 -8.97 17.27 -12.86
N ILE A 160 -7.99 16.88 -13.67
CA ILE A 160 -7.00 15.84 -13.35
C ILE A 160 -5.56 16.36 -13.27
N VAL A 161 -5.25 17.47 -13.96
CA VAL A 161 -3.92 18.08 -14.00
C VAL A 161 -3.91 19.36 -13.19
N GLY A 162 -2.96 19.50 -12.28
CA GLY A 162 -2.77 20.71 -11.50
C GLY A 162 -2.13 20.43 -10.14
N GLU A 163 -1.80 21.50 -9.44
CA GLU A 163 -1.35 21.40 -8.06
C GLU A 163 -2.48 20.81 -7.18
N GLY A 164 -2.15 19.78 -6.40
CA GLY A 164 -3.13 19.04 -5.59
C GLY A 164 -4.13 18.18 -6.38
N LYS A 165 -3.92 17.96 -7.68
CA LYS A 165 -4.72 17.04 -8.51
C LYS A 165 -4.05 15.68 -8.66
N LEU A 166 -4.68 14.77 -9.40
CA LEU A 166 -4.18 13.41 -9.62
C LEU A 166 -2.82 13.39 -10.32
N LEU A 167 -2.59 14.31 -11.26
CA LEU A 167 -1.34 14.45 -11.99
C LEU A 167 -0.78 15.87 -11.78
N PRO A 168 0.48 16.01 -11.31
CA PRO A 168 1.14 17.30 -11.24
C PRO A 168 1.26 17.97 -12.62
N SER A 169 1.23 19.30 -12.64
CA SER A 169 1.35 20.08 -13.88
C SER A 169 2.61 19.75 -14.68
N GLU A 170 3.73 19.48 -13.99
CA GLU A 170 5.01 19.13 -14.59
C GLU A 170 4.96 17.80 -15.34
N GLU A 171 4.32 16.79 -14.74
CA GLU A 171 4.20 15.45 -15.34
C GLU A 171 3.25 15.41 -16.53
N ALA A 172 2.37 16.40 -16.63
CA ALA A 172 1.35 16.51 -17.65
C ALA A 172 1.67 17.59 -18.70
N HIS A 173 2.79 18.31 -18.59
CA HIS A 173 3.10 19.38 -19.53
C HIS A 173 3.36 18.83 -20.94
N GLY A 174 2.58 19.31 -21.93
CA GLY A 174 2.69 18.84 -23.33
C GLY A 174 2.22 17.40 -23.59
N ALA A 175 1.73 16.67 -22.59
CA ALA A 175 1.28 15.29 -22.75
C ALA A 175 -0.03 15.21 -23.57
N SER A 176 -0.13 14.23 -24.46
CA SER A 176 -1.38 13.89 -25.16
C SER A 176 -2.36 13.19 -24.22
N ASP A 177 -3.64 13.13 -24.60
CA ASP A 177 -4.67 12.44 -23.82
C ASP A 177 -4.35 10.94 -23.64
N GLU A 178 -3.72 10.31 -24.64
CA GLU A 178 -3.27 8.91 -24.55
C GLU A 178 -2.14 8.73 -23.52
N GLN A 179 -1.21 9.67 -23.46
CA GLN A 179 -0.14 9.68 -22.46
C GLN A 179 -0.69 9.93 -21.06
N LEU A 180 -1.67 10.83 -20.92
CA LEU A 180 -2.37 11.07 -19.66
C LEU A 180 -3.16 9.83 -19.22
N LYS A 181 -3.84 9.15 -20.15
CA LYS A 181 -4.55 7.89 -19.89
C LYS A 181 -3.61 6.82 -19.35
N SER A 182 -2.46 6.62 -19.99
CA SER A 182 -1.44 5.67 -19.52
C SER A 182 -0.92 6.01 -18.12
N LYS A 183 -0.63 7.29 -17.84
CA LYS A 183 -0.23 7.73 -16.49
C LYS A 183 -1.31 7.49 -15.43
N LEU A 184 -2.57 7.76 -15.76
CA LEU A 184 -3.71 7.50 -14.88
C LEU A 184 -3.92 6.01 -14.65
N LEU A 185 -3.77 5.18 -15.69
CA LEU A 185 -3.85 3.72 -15.58
C LEU A 185 -2.81 3.22 -14.57
N ASP A 186 -1.54 3.60 -14.74
CA ASP A 186 -0.47 3.22 -13.81
C ASP A 186 -0.77 3.67 -12.38
N LEU A 187 -1.31 4.89 -12.21
CA LEU A 187 -1.70 5.43 -10.91
C LEU A 187 -2.81 4.60 -10.26
N PHE A 188 -3.89 4.30 -10.98
CA PHE A 188 -5.02 3.54 -10.47
C PHE A 188 -4.70 2.07 -10.27
N GLU A 189 -3.87 1.47 -11.12
CA GLU A 189 -3.42 0.09 -10.96
C GLU A 189 -2.60 -0.05 -9.67
N ARG A 190 -1.63 0.86 -9.44
CA ARG A 190 -0.88 0.91 -8.18
C ARG A 190 -1.79 1.14 -6.98
N TYR A 191 -2.78 2.03 -7.11
CA TYR A 191 -3.75 2.32 -6.05
C TYR A 191 -4.54 1.06 -5.67
N LEU A 192 -5.14 0.39 -6.64
CA LEU A 192 -5.95 -0.81 -6.42
C LEU A 192 -5.10 -2.00 -5.94
N GLN A 193 -3.88 -2.17 -6.45
CA GLN A 193 -2.93 -3.19 -5.96
C GLN A 193 -2.55 -2.95 -4.50
N LYS A 194 -2.31 -1.69 -4.10
CA LYS A 194 -2.07 -1.35 -2.68
C LYS A 194 -3.27 -1.69 -1.81
N MET A 195 -4.49 -1.43 -2.27
CA MET A 195 -5.71 -1.83 -1.55
C MET A 195 -5.79 -3.35 -1.39
N LEU A 196 -5.56 -4.11 -2.48
CA LEU A 196 -5.55 -5.57 -2.41
C LEU A 196 -4.50 -6.08 -1.43
N SER A 197 -3.25 -5.61 -1.55
CA SER A 197 -2.15 -6.02 -0.68
C SER A 197 -2.50 -5.84 0.80
N ARG A 198 -3.13 -4.73 1.18
CA ARG A 198 -3.57 -4.50 2.57
C ARG A 198 -4.64 -5.49 3.04
N VAL A 199 -5.51 -5.92 2.14
CA VAL A 199 -6.55 -6.90 2.46
C VAL A 199 -5.95 -8.31 2.60
N ILE A 200 -4.98 -8.67 1.77
CA ILE A 200 -4.44 -10.03 1.73
C ILE A 200 -3.20 -10.25 2.58
N THR A 201 -2.57 -9.18 3.09
CA THR A 201 -1.42 -9.24 4.00
C THR A 201 -1.91 -9.02 5.43
N PRO A 202 -2.03 -10.09 6.25
CA PRO A 202 -2.50 -9.97 7.62
C PRO A 202 -1.54 -9.12 8.46
N LEU A 203 -2.09 -8.25 9.31
CA LEU A 203 -1.31 -7.28 10.08
C LEU A 203 -0.25 -7.94 10.96
N ASP A 204 -0.54 -9.10 11.54
CA ASP A 204 0.35 -9.88 12.39
C ASP A 204 1.56 -10.48 11.65
N THR A 205 1.54 -10.51 10.31
CA THR A 205 2.69 -11.04 9.53
C THR A 205 3.88 -10.08 9.49
N PHE A 206 3.67 -8.79 9.72
CA PHE A 206 4.72 -7.76 9.72
C PHE A 206 4.73 -6.90 10.99
N THR A 207 3.76 -7.09 11.89
CA THR A 207 3.73 -6.37 13.18
C THR A 207 3.84 -7.30 14.37
N LYS A 208 4.43 -6.80 15.44
CA LYS A 208 4.55 -7.48 16.73
C LYS A 208 3.69 -6.74 17.77
N PRO A 209 3.21 -7.44 18.80
CA PRO A 209 2.48 -6.78 19.87
C PRO A 209 3.44 -5.86 20.67
N PRO A 210 2.96 -4.73 21.21
CA PRO A 210 3.80 -3.71 21.85
C PRO A 210 4.73 -4.24 22.95
N GLU A 211 4.26 -5.21 23.75
CA GLU A 211 5.02 -5.80 24.85
C GLU A 211 6.34 -6.45 24.42
N ALA A 212 6.47 -6.83 23.14
CA ALA A 212 7.70 -7.36 22.57
C ALA A 212 8.86 -6.33 22.56
N PHE A 213 8.54 -5.04 22.67
CA PHE A 213 9.51 -3.93 22.62
C PHE A 213 9.58 -3.13 23.93
N GLY A 214 8.87 -3.55 24.97
CA GLY A 214 8.79 -2.78 26.21
C GLY A 214 10.16 -2.54 26.85
N CYS A 215 10.48 -1.28 27.11
CA CYS A 215 11.76 -0.87 27.71
C CYS A 215 11.57 0.02 28.94
N SER A 216 12.56 0.05 29.84
CA SER A 216 12.49 0.84 31.08
C SER A 216 12.42 2.34 30.82
N TRP A 217 13.17 2.82 29.82
CA TRP A 217 13.17 4.23 29.42
C TRP A 217 11.77 4.71 29.07
N ALA A 218 11.05 4.00 28.20
CA ALA A 218 9.71 4.39 27.77
C ALA A 218 8.71 4.36 28.94
N ARG A 219 8.81 3.37 29.82
CA ARG A 219 7.94 3.24 31.01
C ARG A 219 8.14 4.36 32.03
N GLN A 220 9.35 4.90 32.14
CA GLN A 220 9.63 6.04 33.03
C GLN A 220 9.18 7.36 32.40
N LEU A 221 9.26 7.45 31.07
CA LEU A 221 8.92 8.66 30.34
C LEU A 221 7.40 8.88 30.22
N VAL A 222 6.64 7.83 29.90
CA VAL A 222 5.20 7.97 29.63
C VAL A 222 4.42 8.07 30.93
N SER A 223 3.69 9.17 31.09
CA SER A 223 2.85 9.44 32.25
C SER A 223 1.36 9.25 31.96
N HIS A 224 0.55 9.19 33.02
CA HIS A 224 -0.92 9.26 32.92
C HIS A 224 -1.38 10.47 32.11
N ARG A 225 -0.74 11.62 32.33
CA ARG A 225 -1.00 12.86 31.62
C ARG A 225 -0.85 12.70 30.11
N ALA A 226 0.22 12.08 29.63
CA ALA A 226 0.45 11.86 28.21
C ALA A 226 -0.67 11.01 27.56
N VAL A 227 -1.16 9.99 28.28
CA VAL A 227 -2.28 9.15 27.84
C VAL A 227 -3.59 9.94 27.80
N THR A 228 -3.88 10.74 28.83
CA THR A 228 -5.06 11.61 28.85
C THR A 228 -5.02 12.65 27.74
N GLU A 229 -3.85 13.22 27.44
CA GLU A 229 -3.69 14.17 26.33
C GLU A 229 -3.93 13.53 24.97
N LEU A 230 -3.58 12.25 24.79
CA LEU A 230 -3.80 11.53 23.53
C LEU A 230 -5.25 11.06 23.35
N TRP A 231 -5.84 10.44 24.38
CA TRP A 231 -7.11 9.69 24.25
C TRP A 231 -8.16 10.04 25.30
N GLY A 232 -7.85 10.94 26.23
CA GLY A 232 -8.84 11.44 27.20
C GLY A 232 -9.89 12.34 26.55
N PRO A 233 -10.86 12.85 27.35
CA PRO A 233 -11.84 13.80 26.86
C PRO A 233 -11.18 15.02 26.20
N ARG A 234 -11.65 15.40 25.00
CA ARG A 234 -11.17 16.59 24.27
C ARG A 234 -11.61 17.86 25.00
N ILE A 235 -10.87 18.26 26.04
CA ILE A 235 -11.10 19.50 26.79
C ILE A 235 -9.99 20.47 26.41
N ALA A 236 -10.33 21.48 25.60
CA ALA A 236 -9.42 22.57 25.29
C ALA A 236 -9.01 23.28 26.58
N ARG A 237 -7.73 23.22 26.91
CA ARG A 237 -7.14 23.93 28.06
C ARG A 237 -6.02 24.81 27.56
N GLN A 238 -6.13 26.11 27.80
CA GLN A 238 -5.00 27.00 27.59
C GLN A 238 -4.09 26.94 28.82
N ILE A 239 -2.90 26.39 28.62
CA ILE A 239 -1.83 26.37 29.63
C ILE A 239 -0.64 27.10 29.00
N PRO A 240 -0.14 28.20 29.61
CA PRO A 240 1.00 28.93 29.07
C PRO A 240 2.21 28.01 28.86
N GLY A 241 2.76 28.00 27.64
CA GLY A 241 3.89 27.13 27.27
C GLY A 241 3.51 25.71 26.84
N GLU A 242 2.22 25.36 26.88
CA GLU A 242 1.68 24.08 26.44
C GLU A 242 0.45 24.30 25.54
N ASP A 243 0.59 25.23 24.59
CA ASP A 243 -0.53 25.77 23.80
C ASP A 243 -1.27 24.69 22.98
N TRP A 244 -0.61 23.57 22.63
CA TRP A 244 -1.22 22.45 21.91
C TRP A 244 -2.42 21.84 22.65
N LEU A 245 -2.46 21.96 23.98
CA LEU A 245 -3.61 21.51 24.79
C LEU A 245 -4.86 22.33 24.52
N GLY A 246 -4.70 23.58 24.07
CA GLY A 246 -5.80 24.45 23.66
C GLY A 246 -6.51 23.97 22.39
N LEU A 247 -5.88 23.09 21.61
CA LEU A 247 -6.48 22.50 20.41
C LEU A 247 -7.46 21.38 20.75
N GLY A 248 -7.14 20.58 21.79
CA GLY A 248 -7.98 19.44 22.19
C GLY A 248 -8.03 18.30 21.16
N VAL A 249 -7.05 18.21 20.24
CA VAL A 249 -7.08 17.27 19.10
C VAL A 249 -6.36 15.95 19.37
N GLY A 250 -5.75 15.76 20.54
CA GLY A 250 -5.06 14.51 20.88
C GLY A 250 -3.58 14.51 20.54
N VAL A 251 -2.84 15.45 21.13
CA VAL A 251 -1.39 15.62 20.99
C VAL A 251 -0.78 15.73 22.37
N THR A 252 0.35 15.07 22.57
CA THR A 252 1.20 15.21 23.74
C THR A 252 2.63 15.52 23.32
N VAL A 253 3.31 16.39 24.08
CA VAL A 253 4.69 16.81 23.83
C VAL A 253 5.49 16.57 25.09
N LEU A 254 6.63 15.91 24.94
CA LEU A 254 7.54 15.57 26.02
C LEU A 254 8.92 16.14 25.68
N ASP A 255 9.49 16.92 26.60
CA ASP A 255 10.79 17.58 26.40
C ASP A 255 11.91 16.88 27.16
N ASN A 256 13.15 17.06 26.69
CA ASN A 256 14.37 16.53 27.31
C ASN A 256 14.29 15.02 27.57
N THR A 257 13.77 14.27 26.60
CA THR A 257 13.43 12.85 26.76
C THR A 257 14.61 11.91 26.53
N VAL A 258 15.64 12.39 25.84
CA VAL A 258 16.80 11.61 25.41
C VAL A 258 18.08 12.29 25.90
N ASP A 259 19.07 11.49 26.22
CA ASP A 259 20.42 11.95 26.54
C ASP A 259 21.04 12.77 25.39
N LYS A 260 21.66 13.91 25.70
CA LYS A 260 22.20 14.84 24.70
C LYS A 260 23.36 14.25 23.91
N ASP A 261 24.24 13.49 24.56
CA ASP A 261 25.40 12.87 23.88
C ASP A 261 24.92 11.78 22.91
N LEU A 262 23.85 11.08 23.27
CA LEU A 262 23.20 10.11 22.39
C LEU A 262 22.59 10.80 21.15
N VAL A 263 21.91 11.94 21.32
CA VAL A 263 21.37 12.72 20.18
C VAL A 263 22.50 13.22 19.27
N ALA A 264 23.57 13.79 19.84
CA ALA A 264 24.71 14.27 19.07
C ALA A 264 25.36 13.14 18.26
N THR A 265 25.53 11.95 18.87
CA THR A 265 26.07 10.77 18.17
C THR A 265 25.14 10.29 17.06
N ALA A 266 23.83 10.24 17.31
CA ALA A 266 22.84 9.86 16.31
C ALA A 266 22.81 10.84 15.11
N HIS A 267 23.01 12.13 15.37
CA HIS A 267 23.12 13.14 14.30
C HIS A 267 24.33 12.89 13.39
N LEU A 268 25.49 12.53 13.96
CA LEU A 268 26.67 12.15 13.18
C LEU A 268 26.42 10.88 12.34
N GLU A 269 25.73 9.88 12.91
CA GLU A 269 25.36 8.67 12.19
C GLU A 269 24.39 8.95 11.03
N LEU A 270 23.41 9.84 11.21
CA LEU A 270 22.50 10.27 10.13
C LEU A 270 23.24 11.02 9.03
N ALA A 271 24.18 11.90 9.38
CA ALA A 271 25.03 12.58 8.41
C ALA A 271 25.85 11.58 7.58
N ALA A 272 26.43 10.56 8.22
CA ALA A 272 27.17 9.51 7.52
C ALA A 272 26.28 8.68 6.57
N LEU A 273 25.03 8.37 6.96
CA LEU A 273 24.06 7.72 6.08
C LEU A 273 23.69 8.62 4.88
N GLU A 274 23.57 9.93 5.09
CA GLU A 274 23.31 10.89 4.01
C GLU A 274 24.49 10.98 3.04
N GLU A 275 25.72 11.07 3.54
CA GLU A 275 26.96 11.06 2.74
C GLU A 275 27.12 9.77 1.94
N ALA A 276 26.71 8.64 2.52
CA ALA A 276 26.69 7.34 1.83
C ALA A 276 25.55 7.20 0.79
N GLY A 277 24.72 8.22 0.62
CA GLY A 277 23.61 8.22 -0.36
C GLY A 277 22.40 7.37 0.06
N GLN A 278 22.31 6.95 1.32
CA GLN A 278 21.20 6.12 1.82
C GLN A 278 19.96 6.95 2.17
N VAL A 279 20.13 8.26 2.38
CA VAL A 279 19.03 9.20 2.65
C VAL A 279 18.51 9.72 1.31
N THR A 280 17.36 9.18 0.90
CA THR A 280 16.79 9.37 -0.44
C THR A 280 15.70 10.44 -0.46
N PRO A 281 15.50 11.15 -1.58
CA PRO A 281 14.40 12.12 -1.70
C PRO A 281 13.02 11.48 -1.56
N SER A 282 12.12 12.22 -0.92
CA SER A 282 10.69 11.92 -0.89
C SER A 282 10.13 11.83 -2.32
N LYS A 283 9.20 10.89 -2.52
CA LYS A 283 8.42 10.74 -3.76
C LYS A 283 7.00 11.27 -3.62
N ASP A 284 6.64 11.73 -2.43
CA ASP A 284 5.28 12.20 -2.15
C ASP A 284 5.17 13.69 -2.54
N PRO A 285 4.20 14.05 -3.41
CA PRO A 285 4.10 15.41 -3.94
C PRO A 285 3.74 16.45 -2.88
N CYS A 286 3.17 16.03 -1.74
CA CYS A 286 2.86 16.89 -0.61
C CYS A 286 3.99 17.02 0.42
N ASN A 287 5.09 16.28 0.24
CA ASN A 287 6.25 16.28 1.12
C ASN A 287 7.49 16.73 0.33
N VAL A 288 7.46 18.01 -0.05
CA VAL A 288 8.37 18.65 -1.00
C VAL A 288 9.76 18.78 -0.41
N GLY A 289 10.79 18.43 -1.18
CA GLY A 289 12.20 18.63 -0.80
C GLY A 289 12.72 17.76 0.36
N ALA A 290 11.84 17.03 1.05
CA ALA A 290 12.21 16.16 2.15
C ALA A 290 13.03 14.97 1.66
N ARG A 291 13.89 14.46 2.53
CA ARG A 291 14.68 13.25 2.30
C ARG A 291 14.53 12.31 3.49
N SER A 292 14.59 11.01 3.27
CA SER A 292 14.47 10.05 4.36
C SER A 292 15.24 8.76 4.14
N VAL A 293 15.48 8.07 5.26
CA VAL A 293 16.00 6.70 5.32
C VAL A 293 15.12 5.90 6.28
N TRP A 294 14.89 4.63 5.93
CA TRP A 294 14.16 3.69 6.78
C TRP A 294 15.16 2.83 7.57
N LEU A 295 14.91 2.71 8.86
CA LEU A 295 15.66 1.87 9.78
C LEU A 295 14.78 0.68 10.16
N HIS A 296 15.27 -0.52 9.88
CA HIS A 296 14.51 -1.77 9.99
C HIS A 296 14.98 -2.59 11.20
N PHE A 297 14.02 -3.11 11.97
CA PHE A 297 14.27 -3.92 13.18
C PHE A 297 13.37 -5.16 13.21
N GLU A 298 13.04 -5.73 12.06
CA GLU A 298 12.21 -6.94 11.96
C GLU A 298 12.98 -8.19 12.40
N SER A 299 14.26 -8.25 12.02
CA SER A 299 15.20 -9.32 12.33
C SER A 299 16.39 -8.88 13.23
N PRO A 300 17.05 -9.83 13.91
CA PRO A 300 18.29 -9.54 14.64
C PRO A 300 19.42 -9.04 13.75
N GLU A 301 19.47 -9.47 12.49
CA GLU A 301 20.50 -9.06 11.54
C GLU A 301 20.35 -7.59 11.17
N GLU A 302 19.15 -7.14 10.79
CA GLU A 302 18.88 -5.72 10.51
C GLU A 302 19.15 -4.86 11.75
N THR A 303 18.75 -5.36 12.93
CA THR A 303 19.03 -4.69 14.20
C THR A 303 20.53 -4.50 14.43
N LEU A 304 21.38 -5.45 14.02
CA LEU A 304 22.83 -5.33 14.17
C LEU A 304 23.47 -4.42 13.13
N GLN A 305 22.86 -4.27 11.95
CA GLN A 305 23.32 -3.37 10.88
C GLN A 305 23.03 -1.89 11.18
N ALA A 306 22.00 -1.59 11.97
CA ALA A 306 21.68 -0.23 12.36
C ALA A 306 22.83 0.42 13.16
N PRO A 307 23.21 1.69 12.84
CA PRO A 307 24.23 2.42 13.59
C PRO A 307 23.93 2.47 15.10
N PRO A 308 24.94 2.36 15.98
CA PRO A 308 24.71 2.14 17.42
C PRO A 308 23.81 3.15 18.12
N ALA A 309 23.98 4.45 17.88
CA ALA A 309 23.15 5.48 18.54
C ALA A 309 21.72 5.46 17.98
N LEU A 310 21.57 5.39 16.65
CA LEU A 310 20.26 5.26 16.00
C LEU A 310 19.52 4.00 16.44
N ARG A 311 20.20 2.86 16.57
CA ARG A 311 19.64 1.64 17.12
C ARG A 311 19.13 1.84 18.54
N SER A 312 19.88 2.53 19.40
CA SER A 312 19.46 2.81 20.77
C SER A 312 18.20 3.67 20.81
N LEU A 313 18.15 4.75 20.02
CA LEU A 313 16.96 5.60 19.87
C LEU A 313 15.77 4.82 19.33
N CYS A 314 15.96 4.00 18.30
CA CYS A 314 14.91 3.18 17.75
C CYS A 314 14.33 2.21 18.78
N GLN A 315 15.17 1.54 19.57
CA GLN A 315 14.71 0.64 20.64
C GLN A 315 13.93 1.40 21.74
N GLN A 316 14.33 2.63 22.05
CA GLN A 316 13.59 3.51 22.96
C GLN A 316 12.20 3.84 22.39
N LEU A 317 12.14 4.30 21.13
CA LEU A 317 10.88 4.66 20.46
C LEU A 317 9.93 3.47 20.31
N LEU A 318 10.44 2.31 19.93
CA LEU A 318 9.65 1.08 19.79
C LEU A 318 9.01 0.63 21.11
N GLY A 319 9.55 1.05 22.26
CA GLY A 319 8.99 0.76 23.58
C GLY A 319 7.86 1.69 24.05
N LEU A 320 7.67 2.84 23.39
CA LEU A 320 6.62 3.81 23.75
C LEU A 320 5.19 3.23 23.67
N PRO A 321 4.83 2.42 22.67
CA PRO A 321 3.50 1.82 22.59
C PRO A 321 3.16 0.93 23.80
N ASP A 322 4.09 0.09 24.29
CA ASP A 322 3.90 -0.71 25.52
C ASP A 322 3.70 0.21 26.74
N ALA A 323 4.52 1.26 26.85
CA ALA A 323 4.43 2.20 27.95
C ALA A 323 3.10 2.99 27.97
N LEU A 324 2.60 3.42 26.80
CA LEU A 324 1.29 4.06 26.65
C LEU A 324 0.16 3.15 27.09
N LEU A 325 0.13 1.89 26.62
CA LEU A 325 -0.91 0.93 26.99
C LEU A 325 -0.89 0.61 28.49
N ARG A 326 0.30 0.51 29.10
CA ARG A 326 0.43 0.29 30.55
C ARG A 326 -0.05 1.50 31.35
N ALA A 327 0.33 2.70 30.95
CA ALA A 327 -0.11 3.92 31.61
C ALA A 327 -1.64 4.09 31.50
N ALA A 328 -2.23 3.75 30.35
CA ALA A 328 -3.68 3.73 30.16
C ALA A 328 -4.38 2.70 31.07
N ALA A 329 -3.84 1.48 31.16
CA ALA A 329 -4.39 0.43 32.02
C ALA A 329 -4.26 0.76 33.53
N ALA A 330 -3.31 1.61 33.91
CA ALA A 330 -3.11 2.06 35.29
C ALA A 330 -3.98 3.26 35.69
N CYS A 331 -4.76 3.84 34.77
CA CYS A 331 -5.67 4.94 35.07
C CYS A 331 -6.75 4.50 36.08
N SER A 332 -7.10 5.38 37.02
CA SER A 332 -8.19 5.09 37.97
C SER A 332 -9.54 4.97 37.23
N PRO A 333 -10.54 4.23 37.74
CA PRO A 333 -11.83 4.06 37.05
C PRO A 333 -12.53 5.37 36.68
N ASN A 334 -12.35 6.45 37.46
CA ASN A 334 -12.92 7.77 37.19
C ASN A 334 -12.13 8.60 36.15
N GLU A 335 -10.93 8.15 35.79
CA GLU A 335 -10.03 8.76 34.80
C GLU A 335 -9.73 7.78 33.66
N ALA A 336 -10.54 6.73 33.53
CA ALA A 336 -10.29 5.65 32.59
C ALA A 336 -10.24 6.17 31.16
N VAL A 337 -9.09 5.99 30.52
CA VAL A 337 -8.87 6.37 29.13
C VAL A 337 -9.04 5.13 28.25
N ALA A 338 -9.91 5.23 27.24
CA ALA A 338 -10.11 4.16 26.26
C ALA A 338 -8.98 4.17 25.22
N ALA A 339 -7.82 3.64 25.60
CA ALA A 339 -6.71 3.46 24.66
C ALA A 339 -7.06 2.38 23.62
N PRO A 340 -6.73 2.60 22.33
CA PRO A 340 -6.92 1.60 21.29
C PRO A 340 -5.97 0.41 21.51
N ARG A 341 -6.30 -0.73 20.90
CA ARG A 341 -5.32 -1.81 20.77
C ARG A 341 -4.28 -1.42 19.72
N LEU A 342 -3.02 -1.62 20.04
CA LEU A 342 -1.90 -1.17 19.22
C LEU A 342 -1.06 -2.35 18.76
N ARG A 343 -0.46 -2.23 17.59
CA ARG A 343 0.62 -3.09 17.09
C ARG A 343 1.78 -2.25 16.56
N VAL A 344 2.96 -2.85 16.59
CA VAL A 344 4.19 -2.18 16.18
C VAL A 344 4.77 -2.89 14.96
N HIS A 345 4.87 -2.17 13.86
CA HIS A 345 5.76 -2.50 12.76
C HIS A 345 7.14 -1.93 13.11
N PRO A 346 8.20 -2.74 13.31
CA PRO A 346 9.47 -2.24 13.84
C PRO A 346 10.32 -1.53 12.78
N HIS A 347 9.73 -0.57 12.08
CA HIS A 347 10.37 0.32 11.11
C HIS A 347 10.26 1.76 11.61
N ILE A 348 11.37 2.49 11.55
CA ILE A 348 11.42 3.90 11.92
C ILE A 348 11.99 4.69 10.75
N MET A 349 11.32 5.78 10.38
CA MET A 349 11.79 6.66 9.33
C MET A 349 12.57 7.82 9.93
N ALA A 350 13.83 8.00 9.57
CA ALA A 350 14.54 9.25 9.84
C ALA A 350 14.40 10.16 8.62
N ALA A 351 13.90 11.38 8.83
CA ALA A 351 13.65 12.35 7.77
C ALA A 351 14.42 13.65 8.00
N SER A 352 14.99 14.18 6.92
CA SER A 352 15.70 15.45 6.84
C SER A 352 14.93 16.45 5.98
N TYR A 353 14.79 17.66 6.48
CA TYR A 353 14.25 18.82 5.77
C TYR A 353 15.32 19.90 5.78
N ARG A 354 15.53 20.54 4.63
CA ARG A 354 16.42 21.70 4.48
C ARG A 354 15.61 22.85 3.89
N ARG A 355 16.21 24.03 3.74
CA ARG A 355 15.56 25.17 3.07
C ARG A 355 14.94 24.76 1.73
N GLY A 356 13.71 25.20 1.49
CA GLY A 356 12.87 24.80 0.35
C GLY A 356 12.13 23.47 0.53
N ALA A 357 12.29 22.76 1.65
CA ALA A 357 11.52 21.57 1.96
C ALA A 357 10.39 21.87 2.94
N GLU A 358 9.22 21.30 2.72
CA GLU A 358 8.06 21.41 3.59
C GLU A 358 7.15 20.20 3.45
N TYR A 359 6.25 20.02 4.43
CA TYR A 359 5.18 19.04 4.32
C TYR A 359 3.85 19.78 4.44
N HIS A 360 3.08 19.78 3.35
CA HIS A 360 1.75 20.37 3.30
C HIS A 360 0.82 19.78 4.37
N CYS A 361 -0.26 20.50 4.68
CA CYS A 361 -1.25 20.07 5.67
C CYS A 361 -1.86 18.71 5.28
N HIS A 362 -1.75 17.73 6.18
CA HIS A 362 -2.25 16.37 5.98
C HIS A 362 -2.61 15.69 7.30
N LYS A 363 -3.23 14.51 7.20
CA LYS A 363 -3.28 13.51 8.27
C LYS A 363 -2.43 12.32 7.90
N ASP A 364 -1.89 11.64 8.91
CA ASP A 364 -1.14 10.41 8.69
C ASP A 364 -2.04 9.21 8.33
N SER A 365 -3.32 9.29 8.70
CA SER A 365 -4.39 8.41 8.24
C SER A 365 -5.68 9.20 8.05
N TYR A 366 -6.23 9.18 6.84
CA TYR A 366 -7.41 9.97 6.50
C TYR A 366 -8.72 9.32 6.93
N SER A 367 -8.86 8.02 6.68
CA SER A 367 -10.10 7.27 6.87
C SER A 367 -9.93 6.05 7.76
N GLY A 368 -8.70 5.73 8.19
CA GLY A 368 -8.37 4.46 8.85
C GLY A 368 -8.44 3.25 7.92
N THR A 369 -8.92 3.45 6.70
CA THR A 369 -8.95 2.46 5.61
C THR A 369 -7.82 2.70 4.60
N ASP A 370 -7.31 3.93 4.56
CA ASP A 370 -6.15 4.33 3.78
C ASP A 370 -4.83 3.87 4.38
N ASN A 371 -4.79 3.51 5.66
CA ASN A 371 -3.75 2.73 6.34
C ASN A 371 -4.21 2.46 7.80
N GLN A 372 -3.48 1.59 8.51
CA GLN A 372 -3.81 1.20 9.89
C GLN A 372 -3.15 2.07 10.97
N ARG A 373 -2.48 3.19 10.61
CA ARG A 373 -1.80 4.04 11.60
C ARG A 373 -2.80 4.62 12.59
N MET A 374 -2.42 4.62 13.85
CA MET A 374 -3.24 5.05 14.98
C MET A 374 -2.53 6.12 15.80
N VAL A 375 -1.23 5.95 16.06
CA VAL A 375 -0.40 6.94 16.75
C VAL A 375 0.84 7.22 15.92
N THR A 376 1.15 8.49 15.75
CA THR A 376 2.42 8.95 15.19
C THR A 376 3.29 9.42 16.34
N VAL A 377 4.54 8.96 16.37
CA VAL A 377 5.55 9.34 17.34
C VAL A 377 6.71 10.00 16.59
N LEU A 378 7.03 11.23 16.93
CA LEU A 378 8.16 11.98 16.42
C LEU A 378 9.20 12.18 17.53
N LEU A 379 10.48 11.96 17.23
CA LEU A 379 11.61 12.40 18.04
C LEU A 379 12.46 13.37 17.23
N TYR A 380 12.71 14.56 17.78
CA TYR A 380 13.53 15.57 17.15
C TYR A 380 14.99 15.53 17.63
N LEU A 381 15.91 15.80 16.72
CA LEU A 381 17.36 15.69 16.93
C LEU A 381 18.10 17.00 16.60
N ASN A 382 17.43 18.15 16.74
CA ASN A 382 17.92 19.44 16.23
C ASN A 382 18.47 20.29 17.36
N ASP A 383 19.78 20.23 17.55
CA ASP A 383 20.48 21.05 18.52
C ASP A 383 20.45 22.53 18.12
N ASP A 384 20.49 23.41 19.13
CA ASP A 384 20.55 24.86 18.96
C ASP A 384 19.41 25.51 18.16
N TRP A 385 18.27 24.84 17.99
CA TRP A 385 17.09 25.38 17.29
C TRP A 385 16.51 26.60 18.02
N ARG A 386 16.29 27.71 17.29
CA ARG A 386 15.85 28.99 17.83
C ARG A 386 14.51 29.43 17.25
N PRO A 387 13.76 30.29 17.98
CA PRO A 387 12.60 30.95 17.41
C PRO A 387 12.96 31.66 16.10
N GLY A 388 12.22 31.34 15.03
CA GLY A 388 12.44 31.90 13.71
C GLY A 388 13.27 31.03 12.76
N ASP A 389 13.82 29.90 13.20
CA ASP A 389 14.50 28.95 12.29
C ASP A 389 13.53 28.16 11.40
N GLY A 390 12.22 28.32 11.61
CA GLY A 390 11.19 27.60 10.87
C GLY A 390 11.11 26.14 11.30
N GLY A 391 10.71 25.26 10.38
CA GLY A 391 10.73 23.81 10.62
C GLY A 391 9.72 23.30 11.65
N GLU A 392 8.86 24.16 12.18
CA GLU A 392 7.90 23.78 13.20
C GLU A 392 6.90 22.76 12.67
N LEU A 393 6.50 21.83 13.55
CA LEU A 393 5.32 21.03 13.31
C LEU A 393 4.10 21.88 13.65
N ARG A 394 3.41 22.33 12.61
CA ARG A 394 2.14 23.03 12.77
C ARG A 394 1.03 22.01 13.00
N VAL A 395 0.37 22.08 14.13
CA VAL A 395 -0.79 21.26 14.48
C VAL A 395 -2.04 22.13 14.42
N TYR A 396 -3.07 21.67 13.71
CA TYR A 396 -4.32 22.40 13.55
C TYR A 396 -5.40 21.88 14.50
N GLY A 397 -6.27 22.80 14.94
CA GLY A 397 -7.48 22.48 15.67
C GLY A 397 -8.60 22.03 14.74
N ASP A 398 -9.57 21.31 15.31
CA ASP A 398 -10.83 21.05 14.62
C ASP A 398 -11.58 22.36 14.37
N ARG A 399 -12.24 22.44 13.21
CA ARG A 399 -13.20 23.51 12.91
C ARG A 399 -14.44 23.35 13.79
N LEU A 400 -14.92 24.47 14.33
CA LEU A 400 -16.09 24.45 15.21
C LEU A 400 -17.37 24.15 14.41
N ASP A 401 -18.31 23.44 15.03
CA ASP A 401 -19.57 23.02 14.38
C ASP A 401 -20.36 24.20 13.79
N GLU A 402 -20.36 25.35 14.47
CA GLU A 402 -21.04 26.56 14.02
C GLU A 402 -20.43 27.15 12.74
N GLU A 403 -19.11 27.03 12.57
CA GLU A 403 -18.41 27.49 11.37
C GLU A 403 -18.60 26.50 10.21
N ALA A 404 -18.56 25.20 10.50
CA ALA A 404 -18.84 24.17 9.51
C ALA A 404 -20.29 24.26 8.96
N ALA A 405 -21.25 24.65 9.82
CA ALA A 405 -22.65 24.84 9.43
C ALA A 405 -22.88 26.04 8.48
N GLN A 406 -22.00 27.04 8.52
CA GLN A 406 -22.05 28.23 7.65
C GLN A 406 -21.56 27.94 6.21
N ALA A 407 -20.90 26.80 5.97
CA ALA A 407 -20.52 26.40 4.63
C ALA A 407 -21.74 26.16 3.73
N PRO A 408 -21.63 26.41 2.40
CA PRO A 408 -22.69 26.09 1.44
C PRO A 408 -23.15 24.63 1.58
N GLU A 409 -24.45 24.38 1.45
CA GLU A 409 -25.07 23.09 1.80
C GLU A 409 -24.41 21.88 1.10
N GLY A 410 -23.94 22.04 -0.14
CA GLY A 410 -23.21 21.00 -0.88
C GLY A 410 -21.76 20.75 -0.43
N LEU A 411 -21.17 21.64 0.38
CA LEU A 411 -19.77 21.58 0.83
C LEU A 411 -19.64 21.36 2.34
N ARG A 412 -20.75 21.39 3.12
CA ARG A 412 -20.73 21.23 4.58
C ARG A 412 -19.98 19.97 5.05
N LYS A 413 -20.15 18.86 4.32
CA LYS A 413 -19.52 17.57 4.67
C LYS A 413 -18.00 17.59 4.47
N GLU A 414 -17.53 18.26 3.42
CA GLU A 414 -16.09 18.49 3.18
C GLU A 414 -15.55 19.52 4.17
N ALA A 415 -16.28 20.61 4.42
CA ALA A 415 -15.88 21.67 5.34
C ALA A 415 -15.72 21.17 6.79
N ALA A 416 -16.57 20.22 7.22
CA ALA A 416 -16.48 19.55 8.51
C ALA A 416 -15.33 18.52 8.60
N SER A 417 -14.76 18.11 7.47
CA SER A 417 -13.64 17.15 7.41
C SER A 417 -12.26 17.83 7.37
N MET A 418 -12.23 19.13 7.12
CA MET A 418 -11.01 19.95 7.04
C MET A 418 -10.69 20.60 8.38
N PRO A 419 -9.41 20.88 8.68
CA PRO A 419 -9.04 21.61 9.88
C PRO A 419 -9.46 23.08 9.81
N ASP A 420 -9.45 23.74 10.96
CA ASP A 420 -9.42 25.19 11.01
C ASP A 420 -8.00 25.67 10.75
N MET A 421 -7.80 26.35 9.61
CA MET A 421 -6.49 26.83 9.16
C MET A 421 -5.98 28.02 9.99
N ASP A 422 -6.86 28.72 10.71
CA ASP A 422 -6.53 29.87 11.54
C ASP A 422 -6.29 29.48 13.01
N ARG A 423 -6.76 28.30 13.42
CA ARG A 423 -6.56 27.75 14.77
C ARG A 423 -5.47 26.68 14.75
N PHE A 424 -4.23 27.09 14.97
CA PHE A 424 -3.08 26.19 15.01
C PHE A 424 -2.08 26.52 16.13
N VAL A 425 -1.20 25.56 16.41
CA VAL A 425 -0.02 25.73 17.27
C VAL A 425 1.20 25.22 16.52
N ASP A 426 2.30 25.97 16.60
CA ASP A 426 3.58 25.58 16.04
C ASP A 426 4.47 24.97 17.13
N ILE A 427 4.82 23.69 16.99
CA ILE A 427 5.69 22.96 17.90
C ILE A 427 7.10 22.97 17.32
N ALA A 428 8.02 23.68 17.99
CA ALA A 428 9.42 23.74 17.60
C ALA A 428 10.08 22.35 17.65
N PRO A 429 10.91 21.97 16.66
CA PRO A 429 11.51 20.64 16.56
C PRO A 429 12.78 20.52 17.43
N LEU A 430 12.68 20.82 18.72
CA LEU A 430 13.83 20.89 19.63
C LEU A 430 14.50 19.52 19.85
N SER A 431 15.83 19.48 19.92
CA SER A 431 16.59 18.27 20.29
C SER A 431 16.03 17.56 21.53
N GLY A 432 15.82 16.25 21.43
CA GLY A 432 15.31 15.41 22.51
C GLY A 432 13.81 15.62 22.83
N ARG A 433 13.08 16.42 22.04
CA ARG A 433 11.62 16.54 22.14
C ARG A 433 10.94 15.38 21.43
N ILE A 434 9.97 14.79 22.10
CA ILE A 434 9.03 13.83 21.52
C ILE A 434 7.66 14.49 21.35
N VAL A 435 7.05 14.28 20.19
CA VAL A 435 5.65 14.63 19.94
C VAL A 435 4.91 13.35 19.57
N MET A 436 3.83 13.05 20.28
CA MET A 436 2.95 11.94 19.94
C MET A 436 1.56 12.49 19.65
N PHE A 437 0.94 12.00 18.59
CA PHE A 437 -0.41 12.41 18.23
C PHE A 437 -1.19 11.31 17.55
N ARG A 438 -2.52 11.43 17.58
CA ARG A 438 -3.41 10.47 16.91
C ARG A 438 -3.37 10.64 15.40
N SER A 439 -2.88 9.63 14.69
CA SER A 439 -2.65 9.68 13.24
C SER A 439 -3.93 9.95 12.43
N ARG A 440 -5.09 9.57 12.97
CA ARG A 440 -6.41 9.68 12.32
C ARG A 440 -7.11 11.02 12.51
N ASP A 441 -6.75 11.72 13.58
CA ASP A 441 -7.47 12.89 14.09
C ASP A 441 -6.71 14.19 13.86
N VAL A 442 -5.38 14.14 13.85
CA VAL A 442 -4.56 15.35 13.93
C VAL A 442 -4.08 15.79 12.55
N TRP A 443 -4.68 16.87 12.06
CA TRP A 443 -4.18 17.63 10.92
C TRP A 443 -2.90 18.37 11.29
N HIS A 444 -1.87 18.20 10.46
CA HIS A 444 -0.58 18.81 10.71
C HIS A 444 0.20 19.12 9.43
N ALA A 445 1.18 20.01 9.54
CA ALA A 445 2.09 20.40 8.47
C ALA A 445 3.52 20.59 9.05
N VAL A 446 4.54 20.51 8.19
CA VAL A 446 5.91 20.88 8.54
C VAL A 446 6.24 22.18 7.82
N ARG A 447 6.52 23.23 8.59
CA ARG A 447 6.94 24.54 8.04
C ARG A 447 8.32 24.42 7.41
N GLU A 448 8.59 25.25 6.40
CA GLU A 448 9.92 25.32 5.77
C GLU A 448 10.99 25.67 6.82
N PRO A 449 12.02 24.83 7.03
CA PRO A 449 13.13 25.15 7.92
C PRO A 449 14.18 25.99 7.21
N ARG A 450 14.89 26.82 7.97
CA ARG A 450 16.06 27.58 7.50
C ARG A 450 17.34 26.77 7.66
N GLU A 451 17.40 25.95 8.69
CA GLU A 451 18.50 25.04 8.99
C GLU A 451 18.14 23.58 8.68
N GLN A 452 19.12 22.67 8.72
CA GLN A 452 18.83 21.24 8.53
C GLN A 452 18.04 20.69 9.72
N ARG A 453 16.87 20.13 9.45
CA ARG A 453 15.94 19.57 10.43
C ARG A 453 15.84 18.06 10.29
N TRP A 454 16.23 17.33 11.32
CA TRP A 454 16.03 15.90 11.51
C TRP A 454 14.87 15.57 12.44
N ALA A 455 14.11 14.54 12.06
CA ALA A 455 13.13 13.88 12.92
C ALA A 455 13.12 12.37 12.66
N MET A 456 12.94 11.58 13.71
CA MET A 456 12.67 10.14 13.63
C MET A 456 11.19 9.89 13.88
N THR A 457 10.53 9.17 12.97
CA THR A 457 9.09 8.89 13.01
C THR A 457 8.84 7.40 13.18
N LEU A 458 8.09 7.04 14.22
CA LEU A 458 7.46 5.73 14.39
C LEU A 458 5.95 5.87 14.18
N TRP A 459 5.38 5.06 13.29
CA TRP A 459 3.93 4.93 13.19
C TRP A 459 3.46 3.64 13.84
N VAL A 460 2.59 3.77 14.83
CA VAL A 460 1.98 2.68 15.57
C VAL A 460 0.64 2.36 14.93
N MET A 461 0.35 1.08 14.71
CA MET A 461 -0.85 0.62 14.02
C MET A 461 -1.95 0.25 15.02
N ALA A 462 -3.20 0.32 14.59
CA ALA A 462 -4.32 -0.29 15.29
C ALA A 462 -4.31 -1.80 15.06
N ASP A 463 -4.54 -2.58 16.13
CA ASP A 463 -4.75 -4.05 16.06
C ASP A 463 -6.12 -4.39 15.46
#